data_AF-A0A846BPW3-F1
#
_entry.id   AF-A0A846BPW3-F1
#
_cell.length_a   1.000
_cell.length_b   1.000
_cell.length_c   1.000
_cell.angle_alpha   90.00
_cell.angle_beta   90.00
_cell.angle_gamma   90.00
#
_symmetry.space_group_name_H-M   'P 1'
#
loop_
_entity.id
_entity.type
_entity.pdbx_description
1 polymer ?
#
loop_
_entity_poly.entity_id
_entity_poly.type
_entity_poly.pdbx_seq_one_letter_code
_entity_poly.pdbx_strand_id
1 'polypeptide(L)'
;MKRLVSYTPQSFQRWVENVKLNDSYSNKLVPEKEITQKYREAFLLLGEKQKPETLGDYLEFGVCHGTSMVCLHKVLQELNLEQVRLFGFDSFEGLPETARNDDGGAWFPGQFNSSLELTSKILTEQGIDWNRTFLVKGWFSETLTQDLVEKYQLTKASVIMVDCDMYLSAKEALNFCAPL
;
A
#
# COMPACT_ATOMS: atom_id res chain seq x y z
N MET A 1 44.80 15.87 -8.48
CA MET A 1 43.81 16.45 -7.55
C MET A 1 42.96 15.32 -7.01
N LYS A 2 43.00 15.08 -5.70
CA LYS A 2 42.27 14.00 -5.03
C LYS A 2 40.76 14.29 -5.09
N ARG A 3 39.97 13.29 -5.51
CA ARG A 3 38.50 13.31 -5.43
C ARG A 3 38.09 13.58 -3.98
N LEU A 4 37.44 14.72 -3.74
CA LEU A 4 36.65 14.97 -2.54
C LEU A 4 35.45 14.01 -2.62
N VAL A 5 35.52 12.92 -1.86
CA VAL A 5 34.33 12.14 -1.52
C VAL A 5 33.53 13.02 -0.57
N SER A 6 32.47 13.64 -1.09
CA SER A 6 31.53 14.40 -0.26
C SER A 6 30.83 13.42 0.66
N TYR A 7 31.27 13.39 1.92
CA TYR A 7 30.63 12.61 2.98
C TYR A 7 29.34 13.32 3.37
N THR A 8 28.25 13.02 2.65
CA THR A 8 26.93 13.51 3.01
C THR A 8 26.47 12.72 4.26
N PRO A 9 26.16 13.37 5.38
CA PRO A 9 25.68 12.67 6.56
C PRO A 9 24.41 11.88 6.22
N GLN A 10 24.28 10.63 6.71
CA GLN A 10 23.09 9.80 6.48
C GLN A 10 21.80 10.52 6.92
N SER A 11 21.86 11.32 8.00
CA SER A 11 20.73 12.14 8.45
C SER A 11 20.28 13.18 7.41
N PHE A 12 21.22 13.76 6.67
CA PHE A 12 20.92 14.69 5.59
C PHE A 12 20.35 13.96 4.37
N GLN A 13 20.88 12.79 4.02
CA GLN A 13 20.32 11.96 2.94
C GLN A 13 18.88 11.53 3.24
N ARG A 14 18.61 11.08 4.48
CA ARG A 14 17.25 10.74 4.96
C ARG A 14 16.31 11.93 4.95
N TRP A 15 16.77 13.11 5.39
CA TRP A 15 15.97 14.33 5.31
C TRP A 15 15.64 14.69 3.86
N VAL A 16 16.61 14.60 2.95
CA VAL A 16 16.39 14.81 1.51
C VAL A 16 15.42 13.77 0.94
N GLU A 17 15.50 12.50 1.33
CA GLU A 17 14.56 11.46 0.92
C GLU A 17 13.14 11.73 1.41
N ASN A 18 12.97 12.08 2.69
CA ASN A 18 11.66 12.41 3.25
C ASN A 18 11.06 13.70 2.67
N VAL A 19 11.89 14.73 2.44
CA VAL A 19 11.46 15.95 1.75
C VAL A 19 11.10 15.64 0.30
N LYS A 20 11.91 14.84 -0.40
CA LYS A 20 11.56 14.38 -1.74
C LYS A 20 10.27 13.62 -1.73
N LEU A 21 10.04 12.67 -0.81
CA LEU A 21 8.80 11.92 -0.68
C LEU A 21 7.60 12.86 -0.45
N ASN A 22 7.71 13.84 0.43
CA ASN A 22 6.64 14.80 0.67
C ASN A 22 6.43 15.80 -0.49
N ASP A 23 7.47 16.13 -1.25
CA ASP A 23 7.41 16.88 -2.52
C ASP A 23 7.12 15.97 -3.74
N SER A 24 7.05 14.64 -3.57
CA SER A 24 7.14 13.64 -4.64
C SER A 24 5.83 13.34 -5.35
N TYR A 25 4.82 14.20 -5.27
CA TYR A 25 3.81 14.18 -6.32
C TYR A 25 4.46 14.28 -7.73
N SER A 26 5.70 14.79 -7.80
CA SER A 26 6.53 14.88 -9.00
C SER A 26 7.46 13.67 -9.29
N ASN A 27 7.80 12.81 -8.31
CA ASN A 27 8.68 11.64 -8.51
C ASN A 27 7.93 10.35 -8.18
N LYS A 28 7.49 9.62 -9.21
CA LYS A 28 6.66 8.43 -9.04
C LYS A 28 7.47 7.28 -8.44
N LEU A 29 7.22 6.95 -7.17
CA LEU A 29 7.71 5.73 -6.53
C LEU A 29 7.14 4.47 -7.20
N VAL A 30 5.90 4.58 -7.67
CA VAL A 30 5.17 3.49 -8.28
C VAL A 30 5.28 3.58 -9.80
N PRO A 31 5.70 2.52 -10.49
CA PRO A 31 5.63 2.42 -11.95
C PRO A 31 4.15 2.24 -12.36
N GLU A 32 3.40 3.36 -12.38
CA GLU A 32 1.94 3.37 -12.54
C GLU A 32 1.45 2.61 -13.77
N LYS A 33 2.17 2.70 -14.89
CA LYS A 33 1.77 2.03 -16.13
C LYS A 33 1.87 0.51 -15.98
N GLU A 34 2.97 0.03 -15.45
CA GLU A 34 3.25 -1.38 -15.23
C GLU A 34 2.28 -1.98 -14.22
N ILE A 35 2.06 -1.32 -13.07
CA ILE A 35 1.17 -1.85 -12.04
C ILE A 35 -0.30 -1.84 -12.50
N THR A 36 -0.74 -0.79 -13.20
CA THR A 36 -2.08 -0.73 -13.80
C THR A 36 -2.30 -1.90 -14.76
N GLN A 37 -1.30 -2.19 -15.61
CA GLN A 37 -1.36 -3.31 -16.53
C GLN A 37 -1.44 -4.65 -15.79
N LYS A 38 -0.69 -4.82 -14.70
CA LYS A 38 -0.72 -6.05 -13.88
C LYS A 38 -2.06 -6.25 -13.18
N TYR A 39 -2.65 -5.20 -12.64
CA TYR A 39 -3.99 -5.27 -12.08
C TYR A 39 -5.03 -5.65 -13.14
N ARG A 40 -4.96 -5.04 -14.34
CA ARG A 40 -5.86 -5.39 -15.44
C ARG A 40 -5.74 -6.87 -15.81
N GLU A 41 -4.52 -7.36 -15.98
CA GLU A 41 -4.24 -8.78 -16.28
C GLU A 41 -4.80 -9.71 -15.19
N ALA A 42 -4.61 -9.37 -13.91
CA ALA A 42 -5.10 -10.16 -12.80
C ALA A 42 -6.63 -10.27 -12.79
N PHE A 43 -7.35 -9.16 -12.96
CA PHE A 43 -8.81 -9.17 -12.95
C PHE A 43 -9.43 -9.81 -14.20
N LEU A 44 -8.78 -9.69 -15.37
CA LEU A 44 -9.18 -10.45 -16.55
C LEU A 44 -9.04 -11.96 -16.32
N LEU A 45 -7.91 -12.41 -15.76
CA LEU A 45 -7.68 -13.82 -15.44
C LEU A 45 -8.68 -14.36 -14.40
N LEU A 46 -9.05 -13.53 -13.40
CA LEU A 46 -10.09 -13.88 -12.43
C LEU A 46 -11.46 -14.00 -13.11
N GLY A 47 -11.81 -13.07 -14.00
CA GLY A 47 -13.06 -13.08 -14.76
C GLY A 47 -13.23 -14.27 -15.69
N GLU A 48 -12.14 -14.88 -16.16
CA GLU A 48 -12.18 -16.15 -16.92
C GLU A 48 -12.62 -17.35 -16.06
N LYS A 49 -12.41 -17.27 -14.73
CA LYS A 49 -12.61 -18.40 -13.80
C LYS A 49 -13.79 -18.22 -12.87
N GLN A 50 -14.19 -16.98 -12.63
CA GLN A 50 -15.15 -16.59 -11.60
C GLN A 50 -16.10 -15.54 -12.14
N LYS A 51 -17.34 -15.57 -11.65
CA LYS A 51 -18.31 -14.52 -11.99
C LYS A 51 -17.97 -13.24 -11.22
N PRO A 52 -18.22 -12.04 -11.79
CA PRO A 52 -17.95 -10.77 -11.12
C PRO A 52 -18.48 -10.71 -9.68
N GLU A 53 -19.71 -11.15 -9.43
CA GLU A 53 -20.36 -11.12 -8.11
C GLU A 53 -19.73 -12.05 -7.07
N THR A 54 -18.82 -12.94 -7.50
CA THR A 54 -18.10 -13.87 -6.61
C THR A 54 -16.68 -13.41 -6.29
N LEU A 55 -16.21 -12.32 -6.89
CA LEU A 55 -14.91 -11.75 -6.60
C LEU A 55 -14.89 -11.22 -5.15
N GLY A 56 -13.77 -11.44 -4.48
CA GLY A 56 -13.51 -10.91 -3.15
C GLY A 56 -12.96 -9.50 -3.20
N ASP A 57 -12.63 -8.99 -2.02
CA ASP A 57 -12.06 -7.66 -1.83
C ASP A 57 -10.60 -7.58 -2.33
N TYR A 58 -10.13 -6.35 -2.50
CA TYR A 58 -8.72 -6.04 -2.66
C TYR A 58 -8.12 -5.59 -1.34
N LEU A 59 -6.97 -6.19 -0.98
CA LEU A 59 -6.22 -5.84 0.24
C LEU A 59 -4.82 -5.34 -0.14
N GLU A 60 -4.43 -4.18 0.37
CA GLU A 60 -3.11 -3.57 0.18
C GLU A 60 -2.44 -3.32 1.53
N PHE A 61 -1.25 -3.89 1.73
CA PHE A 61 -0.46 -3.77 2.95
C PHE A 61 0.75 -2.89 2.67
N GLY A 62 0.73 -1.66 3.17
CA GLY A 62 1.64 -0.58 2.78
C GLY A 62 1.00 0.26 1.65
N VAL A 63 0.43 1.40 2.03
CA VAL A 63 -0.33 2.29 1.14
C VAL A 63 0.49 3.51 0.75
N CYS A 64 1.26 4.09 1.70
CA CYS A 64 1.98 5.35 1.50
C CYS A 64 1.05 6.44 0.91
N HIS A 65 1.34 6.97 -0.28
CA HIS A 65 0.50 7.96 -0.98
C HIS A 65 -0.75 7.37 -1.66
N GLY A 66 -0.89 6.04 -1.73
CA GLY A 66 -2.03 5.34 -2.32
C GLY A 66 -2.03 5.27 -3.84
N THR A 67 -0.88 5.49 -4.50
CA THR A 67 -0.79 5.49 -5.97
C THR A 67 -1.19 4.15 -6.60
N SER A 68 -0.70 3.03 -6.04
CA SER A 68 -1.10 1.65 -6.38
C SER A 68 -2.61 1.44 -6.25
N MET A 69 -3.18 1.88 -5.13
CA MET A 69 -4.62 1.79 -4.87
C MET A 69 -5.45 2.57 -5.91
N VAL A 70 -5.01 3.76 -6.31
CA VAL A 70 -5.65 4.55 -7.40
C VAL A 70 -5.57 3.81 -8.74
N CYS A 71 -4.41 3.22 -9.06
CA CYS A 71 -4.24 2.43 -10.27
C CYS A 71 -5.24 1.27 -10.31
N LEU A 72 -5.38 0.53 -9.22
CA LEU A 72 -6.37 -0.53 -9.13
C LEU A 72 -7.80 0.01 -9.25
N HIS A 73 -8.14 1.07 -8.52
CA HIS A 73 -9.47 1.66 -8.56
C HIS A 73 -9.92 1.98 -9.99
N LYS A 74 -9.02 2.59 -10.79
CA LYS A 74 -9.26 2.91 -12.20
C LYS A 74 -9.46 1.66 -13.05
N VAL A 75 -8.71 0.58 -12.81
CA VAL A 75 -8.91 -0.71 -13.48
C VAL A 75 -10.28 -1.31 -13.14
N LEU A 76 -10.70 -1.26 -11.87
CA LEU A 76 -12.01 -1.77 -11.47
C LEU A 76 -13.16 -0.99 -12.13
N GLN A 77 -13.02 0.34 -12.27
CA GLN A 77 -13.98 1.15 -13.04
C GLN A 77 -13.98 0.77 -14.53
N GLU A 78 -12.80 0.62 -15.15
CA GLU A 78 -12.66 0.21 -16.55
C GLU A 78 -13.37 -1.12 -16.83
N LEU A 79 -13.32 -2.06 -15.87
CA LEU A 79 -13.88 -3.40 -16.00
C LEU A 79 -15.32 -3.52 -15.45
N ASN A 80 -15.95 -2.44 -14.96
CA ASN A 80 -17.25 -2.45 -14.29
C ASN A 80 -17.32 -3.47 -13.13
N LEU A 81 -16.29 -3.45 -12.27
CA LEU A 81 -16.14 -4.29 -11.09
C LEU A 81 -16.28 -3.46 -9.81
N GLU A 82 -17.30 -2.60 -9.73
CA GLU A 82 -17.51 -1.71 -8.58
C GLU A 82 -17.86 -2.44 -7.28
N GLN A 83 -18.29 -3.70 -7.34
CA GLN A 83 -18.56 -4.54 -6.17
C GLN A 83 -17.31 -4.90 -5.37
N VAL A 84 -16.12 -4.85 -5.98
CA VAL A 84 -14.85 -5.11 -5.29
C VAL A 84 -14.54 -3.92 -4.37
N ARG A 85 -14.42 -4.16 -3.06
CA ARG A 85 -14.02 -3.15 -2.08
C ARG A 85 -12.50 -3.10 -1.97
N LEU A 86 -11.96 -1.93 -1.62
CA LEU A 86 -10.54 -1.69 -1.50
C LEU A 86 -10.20 -1.42 -0.04
N PHE A 87 -9.27 -2.19 0.53
CA PHE A 87 -8.77 -2.01 1.88
C PHE A 87 -7.28 -1.70 1.84
N GLY A 88 -6.90 -0.57 2.42
CA GLY A 88 -5.52 -0.15 2.60
C GLY A 88 -5.11 -0.19 4.05
N PHE A 89 -4.10 -0.99 4.37
CA PHE A 89 -3.53 -1.12 5.71
C PHE A 89 -2.19 -0.40 5.75
N ASP A 90 -2.06 0.60 6.62
CA ASP A 90 -0.81 1.35 6.79
C ASP A 90 -0.75 1.98 8.20
N SER A 91 0.46 2.19 8.71
CA SER A 91 0.65 2.96 9.94
C SER A 91 0.31 4.44 9.72
N PHE A 92 0.49 4.93 8.49
CA PHE A 92 0.53 6.34 8.11
C PHE A 92 1.56 7.14 8.91
N GLU A 93 2.56 6.43 9.42
CA GLU A 93 3.65 6.95 10.26
C GLU A 93 5.02 6.54 9.70
N GLY A 94 5.03 5.75 8.62
CA GLY A 94 6.23 5.16 8.02
C GLY A 94 6.63 3.87 8.71
N LEU A 95 7.85 3.40 8.40
CA LEU A 95 8.36 2.14 8.95
C LEU A 95 8.59 2.23 10.49
N PRO A 96 8.33 1.15 11.25
CA PRO A 96 8.48 1.12 12.70
C PRO A 96 9.95 1.18 13.15
N GLU A 97 10.17 1.35 14.46
CA GLU A 97 11.53 1.41 15.04
C GLU A 97 12.35 0.13 14.76
N THR A 98 11.67 -1.02 14.66
CA THR A 98 12.27 -2.32 14.35
C THR A 98 12.91 -2.37 12.96
N ALA A 99 12.55 -1.46 12.04
CA ALA A 99 13.10 -1.39 10.69
C ALA A 99 14.62 -1.24 10.66
N ARG A 100 15.24 -0.61 11.68
CA ARG A 100 16.71 -0.46 11.75
C ARG A 100 17.47 -1.77 11.67
N ASN A 101 16.87 -2.86 12.12
CA ASN A 101 17.50 -4.17 12.23
C ASN A 101 16.97 -5.15 11.17
N ASP A 102 16.05 -4.71 10.31
CA ASP A 102 15.47 -5.51 9.23
C ASP A 102 16.29 -5.31 7.95
N ASP A 103 16.25 -6.31 7.07
CA ASP A 103 16.98 -6.38 5.78
C ASP A 103 18.43 -5.83 5.82
N GLY A 104 19.19 -6.22 6.86
CA GLY A 104 20.58 -5.78 7.03
C GLY A 104 20.77 -4.27 7.27
N GLY A 105 19.72 -3.57 7.72
CA GLY A 105 19.72 -2.13 7.94
C GLY A 105 19.46 -1.31 6.68
N ALA A 106 18.86 -1.91 5.64
CA ALA A 106 18.41 -1.20 4.44
C ALA A 106 17.31 -0.16 4.76
N TRP A 107 16.54 -0.42 5.81
CA TRP A 107 15.39 0.40 6.20
C TRP A 107 15.70 1.28 7.42
N PHE A 108 14.98 2.40 7.54
CA PHE A 108 15.04 3.25 8.72
C PHE A 108 13.66 3.66 9.25
N PRO A 109 13.51 3.90 10.57
CA PRO A 109 12.23 4.29 11.15
C PRO A 109 11.70 5.59 10.57
N GLY A 110 10.41 5.64 10.30
CA GLY A 110 9.72 6.76 9.67
C GLY A 110 9.98 6.89 8.17
N GLN A 111 10.75 5.99 7.55
CA GLN A 111 10.85 5.93 6.09
C GLN A 111 9.47 5.67 5.49
N PHE A 112 9.19 6.28 4.33
CA PHE A 112 7.91 6.20 3.61
C PHE A 112 6.69 6.76 4.37
N ASN A 113 6.92 7.58 5.40
CA ASN A 113 5.83 8.26 6.11
C ASN A 113 4.96 9.07 5.14
N SER A 114 3.66 8.77 5.16
CA SER A 114 2.61 9.60 4.58
C SER A 114 1.45 9.63 5.55
N SER A 115 1.06 10.82 6.02
CA SER A 115 -0.01 10.93 7.01
C SER A 115 -1.35 10.53 6.41
N LEU A 116 -2.25 9.99 7.23
CA LEU A 116 -3.59 9.60 6.78
C LEU A 116 -4.34 10.77 6.13
N GLU A 117 -4.16 11.98 6.65
CA GLU A 117 -4.75 13.20 6.08
C GLU A 117 -4.21 13.48 4.66
N LEU A 118 -2.89 13.41 4.49
CA LEU A 118 -2.25 13.61 3.19
C LEU A 118 -2.71 12.52 2.21
N THR A 119 -2.59 11.24 2.56
CA THR A 119 -3.01 10.13 1.71
C THR A 119 -4.47 10.24 1.33
N SER A 120 -5.36 10.55 2.29
CA SER A 120 -6.80 10.71 2.02
C SER A 120 -7.08 11.87 1.07
N LYS A 121 -6.36 12.99 1.21
CA LYS A 121 -6.44 14.12 0.28
C LYS A 121 -6.01 13.70 -1.13
N ILE A 122 -4.87 13.03 -1.26
CA ILE A 122 -4.33 12.56 -2.55
C ILE A 122 -5.33 11.62 -3.24
N LEU A 123 -5.83 10.63 -2.51
CA LEU A 123 -6.82 9.67 -3.02
C LEU A 123 -8.11 10.36 -3.48
N THR A 124 -8.59 11.34 -2.71
CA THR A 124 -9.77 12.13 -3.06
C THR A 124 -9.55 12.96 -4.34
N GLU A 125 -8.40 13.62 -4.46
CA GLU A 125 -8.02 14.38 -5.67
C GLU A 125 -7.89 13.47 -6.91
N GLN A 126 -7.55 12.20 -6.70
CA GLN A 126 -7.47 11.17 -7.76
C GLN A 126 -8.81 10.48 -8.05
N GLY A 127 -9.90 10.87 -7.38
CA GLY A 127 -11.25 10.39 -7.65
C GLY A 127 -11.59 9.03 -7.04
N ILE A 128 -10.94 8.64 -5.94
CA ILE A 128 -11.27 7.39 -5.23
C ILE A 128 -12.76 7.37 -4.81
N ASP A 129 -13.38 6.19 -4.84
CA ASP A 129 -14.72 5.99 -4.32
C ASP A 129 -14.68 5.54 -2.85
N TRP A 130 -14.93 6.49 -1.95
CA TRP A 130 -14.94 6.27 -0.51
C TRP A 130 -16.09 5.40 -0.01
N ASN A 131 -17.12 5.11 -0.82
CA ASN A 131 -18.19 4.19 -0.40
C ASN A 131 -17.72 2.74 -0.33
N ARG A 132 -16.60 2.43 -1.01
CA ARG A 132 -16.02 1.09 -1.08
C ARG A 132 -14.52 1.05 -0.82
N THR A 133 -13.94 2.16 -0.37
CA THR A 133 -12.51 2.25 -0.04
C THR A 133 -12.33 2.56 1.43
N PHE A 134 -11.52 1.76 2.11
CA PHE A 134 -11.30 1.84 3.54
C PHE A 134 -9.81 1.91 3.84
N LEU A 135 -9.39 2.96 4.53
CA LEU A 135 -8.04 3.04 5.08
C LEU A 135 -8.07 2.64 6.55
N VAL A 136 -7.28 1.62 6.89
CA VAL A 136 -7.13 1.11 8.25
C VAL A 136 -5.78 1.59 8.78
N LYS A 137 -5.84 2.66 9.58
CA LYS A 137 -4.65 3.24 10.22
C LYS A 137 -4.22 2.40 11.43
N GLY A 138 -2.96 2.01 11.46
CA GLY A 138 -2.27 1.45 12.62
C GLY A 138 -1.23 0.40 12.23
N TRP A 139 -0.50 -0.10 13.22
CA TRP A 139 0.43 -1.20 12.98
C TRP A 139 -0.34 -2.48 12.67
N PHE A 140 0.23 -3.35 11.84
CA PHE A 140 -0.44 -4.60 11.44
C PHE A 140 -0.73 -5.49 12.65
N SER A 141 0.20 -5.58 13.59
CA SER A 141 0.04 -6.26 14.88
C SER A 141 -1.16 -5.78 15.72
N GLU A 142 -1.65 -4.57 15.49
CA GLU A 142 -2.78 -3.96 16.22
C GLU A 142 -4.08 -3.99 15.41
N THR A 143 -3.99 -3.96 14.09
CA THR A 143 -5.14 -3.73 13.20
C THR A 143 -5.63 -4.98 12.49
N LEU A 144 -4.75 -5.95 12.20
CA LEU A 144 -5.07 -7.19 11.50
C LEU A 144 -5.69 -8.22 12.45
N THR A 145 -6.89 -7.90 12.92
CA THR A 145 -7.60 -8.63 13.99
C THR A 145 -8.88 -9.30 13.48
N GLN A 146 -9.36 -10.28 14.25
CA GLN A 146 -10.66 -10.92 13.98
C GLN A 146 -11.82 -9.93 14.08
N ASP A 147 -11.76 -8.98 15.03
CA ASP A 147 -12.77 -7.92 15.17
C ASP A 147 -12.88 -7.07 13.90
N LEU A 148 -11.75 -6.79 13.24
CA LEU A 148 -11.74 -6.08 11.96
C LEU A 148 -12.41 -6.92 10.86
N VAL A 149 -12.09 -8.22 10.79
CA VAL A 149 -12.70 -9.17 9.85
C VAL A 149 -14.22 -9.17 10.01
N GLU A 150 -14.71 -9.27 11.24
CA GLU A 150 -16.14 -9.27 11.55
C GLU A 150 -16.81 -7.93 11.23
N LYS A 151 -16.18 -6.82 11.63
CA LYS A 151 -16.67 -5.46 11.38
C LYS A 151 -16.91 -5.20 9.89
N TYR A 152 -15.98 -5.63 9.04
CA TYR A 152 -16.05 -5.38 7.60
C TYR A 152 -16.57 -6.57 6.79
N GLN A 153 -16.89 -7.70 7.46
CA GLN A 153 -17.29 -8.95 6.80
C GLN A 153 -16.29 -9.35 5.71
N LEU A 154 -15.00 -9.30 6.04
CA LEU A 154 -13.91 -9.71 5.15
C LEU A 154 -13.92 -11.23 5.05
N THR A 155 -14.50 -11.76 3.98
CA THR A 155 -14.72 -13.21 3.83
C THR A 155 -14.00 -13.82 2.63
N LYS A 156 -13.44 -12.97 1.75
CA LYS A 156 -12.69 -13.38 0.57
C LYS A 156 -11.87 -12.21 0.04
N ALA A 157 -10.62 -12.47 -0.31
CA ALA A 157 -9.79 -11.55 -1.08
C ALA A 157 -9.53 -12.11 -2.49
N SER A 158 -9.65 -11.28 -3.52
CA SER A 158 -9.38 -11.66 -4.92
C SER A 158 -7.97 -11.29 -5.37
N VAL A 159 -7.48 -10.14 -4.91
CA VAL A 159 -6.12 -9.66 -5.17
C VAL A 159 -5.57 -9.10 -3.88
N ILE A 160 -4.35 -9.52 -3.53
CA ILE A 160 -3.64 -9.06 -2.33
C ILE A 160 -2.32 -8.45 -2.78
N MET A 161 -2.07 -7.20 -2.40
CA MET A 161 -0.82 -6.48 -2.61
C MET A 161 -0.06 -6.42 -1.28
N VAL A 162 1.10 -7.09 -1.21
CA VAL A 162 1.99 -7.05 -0.04
C VAL A 162 3.17 -6.16 -0.38
N ASP A 163 3.16 -4.92 0.10
CA ASP A 163 4.14 -3.86 -0.20
C ASP A 163 4.58 -3.12 1.07
N CYS A 164 5.00 -3.90 2.07
CA CYS A 164 5.26 -3.41 3.41
C CYS A 164 6.73 -3.53 3.84
N ASP A 165 7.62 -3.83 2.87
CA ASP A 165 9.09 -3.96 2.93
C ASP A 165 9.69 -4.98 3.94
N MET A 166 9.20 -4.94 5.18
CA MET A 166 9.74 -5.68 6.31
C MET A 166 9.20 -7.11 6.40
N TYR A 167 10.06 -8.02 6.85
CA TYR A 167 9.71 -9.43 7.01
C TYR A 167 8.51 -9.65 7.96
N LEU A 168 8.52 -8.99 9.12
CA LEU A 168 7.44 -9.16 10.11
C LEU A 168 6.11 -8.65 9.56
N SER A 169 6.10 -7.49 8.90
CA SER A 169 4.91 -6.91 8.28
C SER A 169 4.33 -7.85 7.21
N ALA A 170 5.18 -8.42 6.35
CA ALA A 170 4.73 -9.34 5.31
C ALA A 170 4.17 -10.64 5.91
N LYS A 171 4.81 -11.16 6.97
CA LYS A 171 4.33 -12.34 7.69
C LYS A 171 2.97 -12.09 8.33
N GLU A 172 2.76 -10.94 8.97
CA GLU A 172 1.48 -10.56 9.58
C GLU A 172 0.38 -10.44 8.53
N ALA A 173 0.65 -9.76 7.41
CA ALA A 173 -0.27 -9.64 6.29
C ALA A 173 -0.69 -11.01 5.73
N LEU A 174 0.28 -11.89 5.46
CA LEU A 174 0.00 -13.23 4.94
C LEU A 174 -0.80 -14.09 5.93
N ASN A 175 -0.47 -14.02 7.22
CA ASN A 175 -1.22 -14.74 8.26
C ASN A 175 -2.66 -14.26 8.36
N PHE A 176 -2.89 -12.95 8.25
CA PHE A 176 -4.22 -12.36 8.25
C PHE A 176 -5.04 -12.78 7.03
N CYS A 177 -4.41 -12.89 5.86
CA CYS A 177 -5.08 -13.28 4.62
C CYS A 177 -5.32 -14.78 4.49
N ALA A 178 -4.51 -15.63 5.13
CA ALA A 178 -4.59 -17.08 4.98
C ALA A 178 -5.97 -17.72 5.28
N PRO A 179 -6.76 -17.26 6.27
CA PRO A 179 -8.09 -17.80 6.53
C PRO A 179 -9.22 -17.13 5.71
N LEU A 180 -8.91 -16.11 4.89
CA LEU A 180 -9.89 -15.43 4.03
C LEU A 180 -10.23 -16.23 2.78
#